data_AF-A0A3C0AJ55-F1
#
_entry.id   AF-A0A3C0AJ55-F1
#
_cell.length_a   1.000
_cell.length_b   1.000
_cell.length_c   1.000
_cell.angle_alpha   90.00
_cell.angle_beta   90.00
_cell.angle_gamma   90.00
#
_symmetry.space_group_name_H-M   'P 1'
#
loop_
_entity.id
_entity.type
_entity.pdbx_description
1 polymer ?
#
loop_
_entity_poly.entity_id
_entity_poly.type
_entity_poly.pdbx_seq_one_letter_code
_entity_poly.pdbx_strand_id
1 'polypeptide(L)'
;RSIGSGNQGDDSTHLDDVFNQLTESINDASSFPPEANSLPARPDMSYSVNRHHILYSIELILNSSEPIRNRVQEGTLRVAGALYHDDSGYVELFDEYNTAGQ
;
A
#
# COMPACT_ATOMS: atom_id res chain seq x y z
N ARG A 1 -17.86 22.56 -38.05
CA ARG A 1 -17.23 22.80 -36.73
C ARG A 1 -17.20 21.45 -36.02
N SER A 2 -16.01 20.86 -35.93
CA SER A 2 -15.78 19.57 -35.26
C SER A 2 -15.60 19.83 -33.77
N ILE A 3 -16.28 19.10 -32.89
CA ILE A 3 -16.02 19.09 -31.45
C ILE A 3 -15.63 17.67 -31.07
N GLY A 4 -14.46 17.57 -30.45
CA GLY A 4 -13.67 16.36 -30.26
C GLY A 4 -14.22 15.37 -29.25
N SER A 5 -13.74 14.15 -29.43
CA SER A 5 -13.77 12.97 -28.56
C SER A 5 -13.86 13.28 -27.07
N GLY A 6 -14.94 12.79 -26.44
CA GLY A 6 -14.93 12.46 -25.03
C GLY A 6 -14.15 11.16 -24.85
N ASN A 7 -12.93 11.24 -24.35
CA ASN A 7 -12.15 10.09 -23.90
C ASN A 7 -12.54 9.80 -22.44
N GLN A 8 -13.61 9.03 -22.26
CA GLN A 8 -13.99 8.42 -20.98
C GLN A 8 -13.60 6.93 -21.07
N GLY A 9 -12.40 6.61 -20.61
CA GLY A 9 -11.90 5.25 -20.61
C GLY A 9 -10.44 5.25 -20.18
N ASP A 10 -10.18 5.28 -18.87
CA ASP A 10 -8.86 4.95 -18.33
C ASP A 10 -8.84 4.72 -16.81
N ASP A 11 -9.85 5.16 -16.06
CA ASP A 11 -9.83 5.01 -14.59
C ASP A 11 -10.10 3.58 -14.09
N SER A 12 -10.89 2.78 -14.82
CA SER A 12 -11.21 1.41 -14.37
C SER A 12 -10.08 0.42 -14.63
N THR A 13 -9.37 0.57 -15.75
CA THR A 13 -8.24 -0.28 -16.14
C THR A 13 -7.05 -0.08 -15.20
N HIS A 14 -6.82 1.15 -14.75
CA HIS A 14 -5.74 1.45 -13.82
C HIS A 14 -5.94 0.80 -12.45
N LEU A 15 -7.18 0.75 -11.94
CA LEU A 15 -7.48 0.10 -10.66
C LEU A 15 -7.33 -1.43 -10.73
N ASP A 16 -7.71 -2.03 -11.85
CA ASP A 16 -7.51 -3.46 -12.08
C ASP A 16 -6.01 -3.81 -12.14
N ASP A 17 -5.20 -2.95 -12.77
CA ASP A 17 -3.73 -3.13 -12.84
C ASP A 17 -3.08 -3.03 -11.46
N VAL A 18 -3.51 -2.08 -10.63
CA VAL A 18 -3.05 -1.94 -9.24
C VAL A 18 -3.44 -3.17 -8.42
N PHE A 19 -4.68 -3.65 -8.56
CA PHE A 19 -5.15 -4.84 -7.86
C PHE A 19 -4.36 -6.10 -8.24
N ASN A 20 -4.05 -6.26 -9.53
CA ASN A 20 -3.26 -7.37 -10.02
C ASN A 20 -1.82 -7.33 -9.48
N GLN A 21 -1.18 -6.15 -9.44
CA GLN A 21 0.17 -5.99 -8.87
C GLN A 21 0.23 -6.31 -7.38
N LEU A 22 -0.78 -5.90 -6.60
CA LEU A 22 -0.89 -6.25 -5.18
C LEU A 22 -1.05 -7.76 -4.99
N THR A 23 -1.87 -8.41 -5.84
CA THR A 23 -2.12 -9.85 -5.78
C THR A 23 -0.86 -10.66 -6.14
N GLU A 24 -0.10 -10.23 -7.14
CA GLU A 24 1.16 -10.86 -7.52
C GLU A 24 2.22 -10.75 -6.41
N SER A 25 2.33 -9.58 -5.76
CA SER A 25 3.26 -9.37 -4.65
C SER A 25 2.97 -10.27 -3.44
N ILE A 26 1.69 -10.53 -3.15
CA ILE A 26 1.27 -11.42 -2.05
C ILE A 26 1.60 -12.89 -2.38
N ASN A 27 1.41 -13.31 -3.62
CA ASN A 27 1.66 -14.69 -4.03
C ASN A 27 3.16 -15.04 -4.05
N ASP A 28 4.03 -14.10 -4.41
CA ASP A 28 5.49 -14.35 -4.43
C ASP A 28 6.06 -14.60 -3.01
N ALA A 29 5.48 -13.95 -1.99
CA ALA A 29 5.86 -14.15 -0.59
C ALA A 29 5.56 -15.55 -0.02
N SER A 30 4.77 -16.37 -0.73
CA SER A 30 4.39 -17.74 -0.30
C SER A 30 5.38 -18.83 -0.75
N SER A 31 6.41 -18.47 -1.52
CA SER A 31 7.39 -19.40 -2.09
C SER A 31 8.65 -19.58 -1.24
N PHE A 32 8.52 -20.09 0.01
CA PHE A 32 9.70 -20.48 0.81
C PHE A 32 9.65 -21.96 1.22
N PRO A 33 10.76 -22.71 1.09
CA PRO A 33 10.79 -24.13 1.40
C PRO A 33 10.66 -24.40 2.91
N PRO A 34 10.01 -25.52 3.30
CA PRO A 34 9.79 -25.84 4.70
C PRO A 34 10.99 -26.63 5.24
N GLU A 35 12.08 -25.98 5.62
CA GLU A 35 13.14 -26.69 6.36
C GLU A 35 13.76 -25.92 7.54
N ALA A 36 13.94 -26.71 8.59
CA ALA A 36 14.81 -26.59 9.74
C ALA A 36 14.28 -25.84 10.98
N ASN A 37 13.88 -26.68 11.94
CA ASN A 37 13.75 -26.40 13.36
C ASN A 37 14.93 -25.61 13.93
N SER A 38 14.64 -24.81 14.97
CA SER A 38 15.56 -24.01 15.80
C SER A 38 16.21 -22.79 15.14
N LEU A 39 15.41 -21.76 14.91
CA LEU A 39 15.88 -20.38 14.81
C LEU A 39 15.27 -19.57 15.98
N PRO A 40 16.01 -18.63 16.60
CA PRO A 40 15.41 -17.69 17.56
C PRO A 40 14.22 -17.05 16.86
N ALA A 41 13.07 -16.98 17.54
CA ALA A 41 11.76 -16.57 17.00
C ALA A 41 11.98 -15.63 15.82
N ARG A 42 11.90 -16.19 14.60
CA ARG A 42 12.13 -15.41 13.37
C ARG A 42 11.24 -14.17 13.55
N PRO A 43 11.77 -12.94 13.39
CA PRO A 43 10.92 -11.77 13.47
C PRO A 43 9.72 -12.08 12.60
N ASP A 44 8.52 -12.04 13.19
CA ASP A 44 7.32 -12.61 12.58
C ASP A 44 7.29 -12.16 11.13
N MET A 45 7.55 -13.11 10.22
CA MET A 45 7.77 -12.78 8.82
C MET A 45 6.49 -12.16 8.27
N SER A 46 5.33 -12.54 8.82
CA SER A 46 4.04 -11.92 8.54
C SER A 46 4.04 -10.44 8.91
N TYR A 47 4.55 -10.07 10.09
CA TYR A 47 4.65 -8.68 10.50
C TYR A 47 5.54 -7.85 9.57
N SER A 48 6.71 -8.39 9.20
CA SER A 48 7.63 -7.70 8.29
C SER A 48 7.04 -7.52 6.88
N VAL A 49 6.35 -8.55 6.37
CA VAL A 49 5.65 -8.51 5.07
C VAL A 49 4.49 -7.53 5.10
N ASN A 50 3.66 -7.57 6.15
CA ASN A 50 2.53 -6.64 6.31
C ASN A 50 3.01 -5.20 6.39
N ARG A 51 4.06 -4.94 7.18
CA ARG A 51 4.67 -3.60 7.26
C ARG A 51 5.17 -3.13 5.90
N HIS A 52 5.87 -3.99 5.16
CA HIS A 52 6.36 -3.64 3.81
C HIS A 52 5.21 -3.34 2.86
N HIS A 53 4.18 -4.17 2.85
CA HIS A 53 3.02 -4.03 1.98
C HIS A 53 2.21 -2.75 2.28
N ILE A 54 2.07 -2.39 3.56
CA ILE A 54 1.44 -1.14 3.99
C ILE A 54 2.21 0.07 3.46
N LEU A 55 3.53 0.11 3.65
CA LEU A 55 4.36 1.22 3.19
C LEU A 55 4.36 1.33 1.66
N TYR A 56 4.49 0.21 0.96
CA TYR A 56 4.40 0.16 -0.49
C TYR A 56 3.04 0.65 -1.01
N SER A 57 1.95 0.27 -0.35
CA SER A 57 0.60 0.72 -0.71
C SER A 57 0.45 2.23 -0.56
N ILE A 58 0.99 2.82 0.51
CA ILE A 58 0.97 4.28 0.69
C ILE A 58 1.76 4.96 -0.43
N GLU A 59 2.96 4.49 -0.72
CA GLU A 59 3.79 5.03 -1.79
C GLU A 59 3.06 4.95 -3.15
N LEU A 60 2.43 3.81 -3.44
CA LEU A 60 1.68 3.62 -4.67
C LEU A 60 0.50 4.59 -4.80
N ILE A 61 -0.27 4.81 -3.73
CA ILE A 61 -1.36 5.80 -3.71
C ILE A 61 -0.84 7.22 -3.94
N LEU A 62 0.26 7.59 -3.30
CA LEU A 62 0.86 8.92 -3.45
C LEU A 62 1.46 9.12 -4.86
N ASN A 63 1.98 8.07 -5.48
CA ASN A 63 2.55 8.14 -6.82
C ASN A 63 1.47 8.16 -7.91
N SER A 64 0.40 7.38 -7.75
CA SER A 64 -0.68 7.26 -8.74
C SER A 64 -1.66 8.44 -8.72
N SER A 65 -1.85 9.11 -7.58
CA SER A 65 -2.86 10.16 -7.45
C SER A 65 -2.25 11.53 -7.18
N GLU A 66 -2.13 12.34 -8.24
CA GLU A 66 -1.71 13.75 -8.12
C GLU A 66 -2.59 14.57 -7.16
N PRO A 67 -3.94 14.46 -7.16
CA PRO A 67 -4.77 15.20 -6.22
C PRO A 67 -4.51 14.84 -4.75
N ILE A 68 -4.27 13.56 -4.44
CA ILE A 68 -3.96 13.11 -3.08
C ILE A 68 -2.58 13.60 -2.69
N ARG A 69 -1.57 13.42 -3.56
CA ARG A 69 -0.20 13.87 -3.33
C ARG A 69 -0.13 15.37 -3.06
N ASN A 70 -0.81 16.19 -3.85
CA ASN A 70 -0.81 17.65 -3.67
C ASN A 70 -1.41 18.02 -2.31
N ARG A 71 -2.51 17.40 -1.90
CA ARG A 71 -3.11 17.67 -0.57
C ARG A 71 -2.23 17.22 0.58
N VAL A 72 -1.49 16.13 0.43
CA VAL A 72 -0.50 15.68 1.42
C VAL A 72 0.66 16.67 1.51
N GLN A 73 1.14 17.18 0.37
CA GLN A 73 2.20 18.20 0.29
C GLN A 73 1.78 19.55 0.86
N GLU A 74 0.51 19.94 0.66
CA GLU A 74 -0.09 21.14 1.23
C GLU A 74 -0.41 20.99 2.73
N GLY A 75 -0.26 19.79 3.30
CA GLY A 75 -0.62 19.50 4.69
C GLY A 75 -2.13 19.49 4.96
N THR A 76 -2.96 19.49 3.92
CA THR A 76 -4.44 19.48 4.02
C THR A 76 -5.01 18.06 4.09
N LEU A 77 -4.20 17.05 3.79
CA LEU A 77 -4.52 15.64 3.91
C LEU A 77 -3.36 14.89 4.60
N ARG A 78 -3.69 13.92 5.45
CA ARG A 78 -2.73 13.01 6.07
C ARG A 78 -3.04 11.60 5.62
N VAL A 79 -2.01 10.84 5.28
CA VAL A 79 -2.13 9.42 4.90
C VAL A 79 -1.33 8.61 5.90
N ALA A 80 -1.98 7.63 6.53
CA ALA A 80 -1.35 6.75 7.51
C ALA A 80 -1.59 5.29 7.17
N GLY A 81 -0.57 4.47 7.40
CA GLY A 81 -0.65 3.02 7.31
C GLY A 81 -1.08 2.40 8.62
N ALA A 82 -1.99 1.44 8.57
CA ALA A 82 -2.47 0.72 9.75
C ALA A 82 -2.57 -0.79 9.50
N LEU A 83 -2.24 -1.58 10.52
CA LEU A 83 -2.51 -3.03 10.58
C LEU A 83 -3.55 -3.27 11.67
N TYR A 84 -4.58 -4.02 11.30
CA TYR A 84 -5.55 -4.53 12.25
C TYR A 84 -5.14 -5.94 12.66
N HIS A 85 -5.07 -6.18 13.97
CA HIS A 85 -4.73 -7.47 14.56
C HIS A 85 -6.03 -8.24 14.84
N ASP A 86 -6.36 -9.22 14.02
CA ASP A 86 -7.63 -9.97 14.09
C ASP A 86 -7.84 -10.73 15.41
N ASP A 87 -6.74 -11.14 16.05
CA ASP A 87 -6.73 -11.92 17.28
C ASP A 87 -7.13 -11.11 18.52
N SER A 88 -6.84 -9.81 18.50
CA SER A 88 -6.87 -8.92 19.65
C SER A 88 -7.74 -7.69 19.43
N GLY A 89 -8.09 -7.40 18.17
CA GLY A 89 -8.86 -6.23 17.76
C GLY A 89 -8.10 -4.92 17.80
N TYR A 90 -6.79 -4.95 18.04
CA TYR A 90 -5.97 -3.74 18.10
C TYR A 90 -5.60 -3.24 16.70
N VAL A 91 -5.50 -1.92 16.58
CA VAL A 91 -4.98 -1.25 15.38
C VAL A 91 -3.60 -0.70 15.71
N GLU A 92 -2.62 -1.08 14.90
CA GLU A 92 -1.25 -0.57 14.96
C GLU A 92 -1.00 0.39 13.81
N LEU A 93 -0.50 1.59 14.11
CA LEU A 93 -0.14 2.61 13.13
C LEU A 93 1.36 2.52 12.81
N PHE A 94 1.72 2.48 11.53
CA PHE A 94 3.12 2.29 11.10
C PHE A 94 3.84 3.60 10.80
N ASP A 95 3.22 4.42 9.95
CA ASP A 95 3.82 5.67 9.48
C ASP A 95 2.73 6.65 9.07
N GLU A 96 2.99 7.93 9.27
CA GLU A 96 2.09 9.03 8.91
C GLU A 96 2.83 9.99 7.99
N TYR A 97 2.40 10.06 6.72
CA TYR A 97 2.98 10.98 5.76
C TYR A 97 2.31 12.34 5.90
N ASN A 98 3.06 13.30 6.45
CA ASN A 98 2.72 14.71 6.53
C ASN A 98 3.97 15.56 6.28
N THR A 99 3.93 16.47 5.31
CA THR A 99 5.05 17.42 5.06
C THR A 99 4.93 18.72 5.86
N ALA A 100 3.85 18.94 6.62
CA ALA A 100 3.68 20.14 7.44
C ALA A 100 4.55 20.16 8.73
N GLY A 101 5.68 19.46 8.78
CA GLY A 101 6.49 19.31 10.00
C GLY A 101 7.90 18.75 9.86
N GLN A 102 8.52 18.80 8.67
CA GLN A 102 9.98 18.73 8.51
C GLN A 102 10.48 19.97 7.78
#